data_AF-A0A523LRF8-F1
#
_entry.id   AF-A0A523LRF8-F1
#
_cell.length_a   1.000
_cell.length_b   1.000
_cell.length_c   1.000
_cell.angle_alpha   90.00
_cell.angle_beta   90.00
_cell.angle_gamma   90.00
#
_symmetry.space_group_name_H-M   'P 1'
#
loop_
_entity.id
_entity.type
_entity.pdbx_description
1 polymer ?
#
loop_
_entity_poly.entity_id
_entity_poly.type
_entity_poly.pdbx_seq_one_letter_code
_entity_poly.pdbx_strand_id
1 'polypeptide(L)'
;MSVRTDPLGQIMKNQFSLKHSLDLVAAIIAIVALLGVLQTFIIGRHFVIPTMLLVLAVFFGNLARCSMRGERWAKHVLFWIFFIAACHAFFALFWGVTPREILGDAFLFVYGAVFIIVGFLSWQYAKKNEILK
;
A
#
# COMPACT_ATOMS: atom_id res chain seq x y z
N MET A 1 -41.33 16.72 -5.81
CA MET A 1 -40.04 16.90 -6.52
C MET A 1 -39.15 15.73 -6.12
N SER A 2 -39.18 14.61 -6.85
CA SER A 2 -38.40 13.44 -6.47
C SER A 2 -36.96 13.62 -6.94
N VAL A 3 -36.02 13.60 -6.00
CA VAL A 3 -34.59 13.62 -6.29
C VAL A 3 -34.28 12.28 -6.94
N ARG A 4 -34.10 12.27 -8.27
CA ARG A 4 -33.60 11.12 -9.02
C ARG A 4 -32.17 10.86 -8.53
N THR A 5 -32.03 9.96 -7.57
CA THR A 5 -30.73 9.42 -7.16
C THR A 5 -30.24 8.52 -8.28
N ASP A 6 -29.25 9.01 -9.04
CA ASP A 6 -28.64 8.25 -10.12
C ASP A 6 -27.94 7.01 -9.52
N PRO A 7 -28.42 5.78 -9.77
CA PRO A 7 -27.86 4.58 -9.15
C PRO A 7 -26.41 4.34 -9.59
N LEU A 8 -26.06 4.75 -10.82
CA LEU A 8 -24.70 4.67 -11.36
C LEU A 8 -23.71 5.57 -10.59
N GLY A 9 -24.15 6.78 -10.22
CA GLY A 9 -23.32 7.72 -9.44
C GLY A 9 -23.07 7.25 -8.00
N GLN A 10 -24.00 6.48 -7.42
CA GLN A 10 -23.87 5.91 -6.08
C GLN A 10 -23.01 4.63 -6.08
N ILE A 11 -23.11 3.81 -7.13
CA ILE A 11 -22.27 2.62 -7.32
C ILE A 11 -20.80 3.02 -7.52
N MET A 12 -20.50 4.03 -8.35
CA MET A 12 -19.13 4.53 -8.53
C MET A 12 -18.54 5.13 -7.23
N LYS A 13 -19.36 5.79 -6.40
CA LYS A 13 -18.92 6.34 -5.10
C LYS A 13 -18.56 5.27 -4.07
N ASN A 14 -19.11 4.06 -4.18
CA ASN A 14 -18.90 2.97 -3.21
C ASN A 14 -17.85 1.93 -3.65
N GLN A 15 -17.52 1.87 -4.94
CA GLN A 15 -16.61 0.86 -5.48
C GLN A 15 -15.13 1.20 -5.24
N PHE A 16 -14.77 2.49 -5.12
CA PHE A 16 -13.52 2.95 -4.51
C PHE A 16 -13.77 3.40 -3.08
N SER A 17 -14.14 2.45 -2.22
CA SER A 17 -14.22 2.73 -0.80
C SER A 17 -12.80 3.01 -0.29
N LEU A 18 -12.45 4.29 -0.14
CA LEU A 18 -11.20 4.76 0.49
C LEU A 18 -10.97 4.16 1.89
N LYS A 19 -12.00 3.51 2.46
CA LYS A 19 -11.92 2.66 3.65
C LYS A 19 -10.95 1.47 3.51
N HIS A 20 -10.78 0.94 2.30
CA HIS A 20 -9.96 -0.24 2.00
C HIS A 20 -8.76 0.08 1.11
N SER A 21 -8.39 1.36 0.96
CA SER A 21 -7.31 1.77 0.07
C SER A 21 -5.97 1.12 0.44
N LEU A 22 -5.53 1.23 1.70
CA LEU A 22 -4.29 0.59 2.16
C LEU A 22 -4.38 -0.94 2.18
N ASP A 23 -5.58 -1.49 2.38
CA ASP A 23 -5.80 -2.94 2.35
C ASP A 23 -5.52 -3.48 0.95
N LEU A 24 -5.99 -2.77 -0.08
CA LEU A 24 -5.77 -3.10 -1.48
C LEU A 24 -4.30 -2.92 -1.87
N VAL A 25 -3.63 -1.86 -1.40
CA VAL A 25 -2.18 -1.68 -1.63
C VAL A 25 -1.40 -2.83 -0.98
N ALA A 26 -1.72 -3.21 0.25
CA ALA A 26 -1.09 -4.36 0.92
C ALA A 26 -1.35 -5.68 0.19
N ALA A 27 -2.56 -5.88 -0.33
CA ALA A 27 -2.88 -7.06 -1.15
C ALA A 27 -2.07 -7.10 -2.45
N ILE A 28 -1.90 -5.95 -3.13
CA ILE A 28 -1.05 -5.84 -4.33
C ILE A 28 0.41 -6.15 -3.97
N ILE A 29 0.94 -5.59 -2.89
CA ILE A 29 2.31 -5.88 -2.42
C ILE A 29 2.47 -7.38 -2.19
N ALA A 30 1.49 -8.03 -1.55
CA ALA A 30 1.52 -9.47 -1.31
C ALA A 30 1.53 -10.28 -2.62
N ILE A 31 0.72 -9.88 -3.61
CA ILE A 31 0.68 -10.53 -4.93
C ILE A 31 2.02 -10.33 -5.65
N VAL A 32 2.56 -9.12 -5.68
CA VAL A 32 3.86 -8.83 -6.32
C VAL A 32 4.99 -9.62 -5.65
N ALA A 33 5.00 -9.69 -4.32
CA ALA A 33 5.97 -10.48 -3.58
C ALA A 33 5.84 -11.99 -3.92
N LEU A 34 4.60 -12.51 -4.03
CA LEU A 34 4.35 -13.89 -4.42
C LEU A 34 4.82 -14.18 -5.86
N LEU A 35 4.61 -13.24 -6.79
CA LEU A 35 5.15 -13.33 -8.16
C LEU A 35 6.69 -13.29 -8.15
N GLY A 36 7.29 -12.48 -7.29
CA GLY A 36 8.75 -12.45 -7.09
C GLY A 36 9.30 -13.78 -6.55
N VAL A 37 8.59 -14.43 -5.63
CA VAL A 37 8.90 -15.80 -5.19
C VAL A 37 8.84 -16.78 -6.36
N LEU A 38 7.77 -16.72 -7.18
CA LEU A 38 7.64 -17.60 -8.34
C LEU A 38 8.77 -17.39 -9.35
N GLN A 39 9.10 -16.13 -9.66
CA GLN A 39 10.17 -15.75 -10.58
C GLN A 39 11.53 -16.27 -10.09
N THR A 40 11.85 -16.04 -8.81
CA THR A 40 13.13 -16.47 -8.22
C THR A 40 13.24 -17.99 -8.15
N PHE A 41 12.13 -18.69 -7.94
CA PHE A 41 12.09 -20.16 -7.93
C PHE A 41 12.26 -20.77 -9.33
N ILE A 42 11.56 -20.24 -10.33
CA ILE A 42 11.57 -20.78 -11.72
C ILE A 42 12.86 -20.40 -12.44
N ILE A 43 13.29 -19.14 -12.37
CA ILE A 43 14.40 -18.60 -13.18
C ILE A 43 15.71 -18.64 -12.39
N GLY A 44 15.68 -18.23 -11.13
CA GLY A 44 16.89 -18.03 -10.33
C GLY A 44 17.46 -19.30 -9.68
N ARG A 45 16.66 -20.35 -9.51
CA ARG A 45 17.02 -21.58 -8.77
C ARG A 45 17.63 -21.34 -7.36
N HIS A 46 17.39 -20.17 -6.77
CA HIS A 46 17.85 -19.85 -5.42
C HIS A 46 16.78 -20.20 -4.40
N PHE A 47 17.11 -21.02 -3.40
CA PHE A 47 16.14 -21.48 -2.38
C PHE A 47 16.04 -20.59 -1.14
N VAL A 48 17.08 -19.79 -0.83
CA VAL A 48 17.17 -19.03 0.44
C VAL A 48 16.65 -17.59 0.33
N ILE A 49 16.91 -16.89 -0.78
CA ILE A 49 16.39 -15.54 -1.07
C ILE A 49 14.84 -15.48 -1.10
N PRO A 50 14.10 -16.48 -1.64
CA PRO A 50 12.64 -16.46 -1.69
C PRO A 50 11.96 -16.47 -0.33
N THR A 51 12.63 -16.96 0.73
CA THR A 51 12.00 -17.09 2.05
C THR A 51 11.60 -15.75 2.63
N MET A 52 12.44 -14.70 2.50
CA MET A 52 12.10 -13.35 2.96
C MET A 52 10.96 -12.73 2.14
N LEU A 53 10.97 -12.92 0.82
CA LEU A 53 9.87 -12.46 -0.04
C LEU A 53 8.55 -13.17 0.29
N LEU A 54 8.61 -14.48 0.58
CA LEU A 54 7.45 -15.26 0.98
C LEU A 54 6.90 -14.81 2.33
N VAL A 55 7.77 -14.52 3.31
CA VAL A 55 7.36 -13.95 4.60
C VAL A 55 6.63 -12.64 4.40
N LEU A 56 7.15 -11.73 3.56
CA LEU A 56 6.48 -10.47 3.23
C LEU A 56 5.12 -10.70 2.55
N ALA A 57 5.05 -11.63 1.59
CA ALA A 57 3.82 -11.96 0.89
C ALA A 57 2.73 -12.46 1.86
N VAL A 58 3.09 -13.42 2.72
CA VAL A 58 2.18 -13.98 3.72
C VAL A 58 1.78 -12.93 4.75
N PHE A 59 2.73 -12.12 5.23
CA PHE A 59 2.47 -11.07 6.22
C PHE A 59 1.50 -10.02 5.70
N PHE A 60 1.81 -9.38 4.56
CA PHE A 60 0.94 -8.36 3.97
C PHE A 60 -0.39 -8.94 3.49
N GLY A 61 -0.40 -10.16 2.97
CA GLY A 61 -1.63 -10.84 2.55
C GLY A 61 -2.57 -11.10 3.72
N ASN A 62 -2.05 -11.56 4.86
CA ASN A 62 -2.86 -11.75 6.07
C ASN A 62 -3.33 -10.42 6.65
N LEU A 63 -2.48 -9.39 6.69
CA LEU A 63 -2.86 -8.05 7.15
C LEU A 63 -3.96 -7.45 6.30
N ALA A 64 -3.84 -7.52 4.97
CA ALA A 64 -4.87 -7.09 4.04
C ALA A 64 -6.19 -7.84 4.30
N ARG A 65 -6.13 -9.17 4.43
CA ARG A 65 -7.31 -10.01 4.69
C ARG A 65 -7.99 -9.66 6.01
N CYS A 66 -7.26 -9.56 7.11
CA CYS A 66 -7.80 -9.22 8.42
C CYS A 66 -8.41 -7.81 8.41
N SER A 67 -7.73 -6.85 7.80
CA SER A 67 -8.23 -5.49 7.68
C SER A 67 -9.50 -5.39 6.83
N MET A 68 -9.58 -6.13 5.71
CA MET A 68 -10.79 -6.21 4.88
C MET A 68 -11.97 -6.83 5.62
N ARG A 69 -11.72 -7.78 6.54
CA ARG A 69 -12.74 -8.33 7.45
C ARG A 69 -13.23 -7.32 8.50
N GLY A 70 -12.60 -6.16 8.60
CA GLY A 70 -12.99 -5.09 9.52
C GLY A 70 -12.26 -5.10 10.86
N GLU A 71 -11.24 -5.95 11.01
CA GLU A 71 -10.43 -6.03 12.24
C GLU A 71 -9.69 -4.71 12.49
N ARG A 72 -10.06 -4.00 13.57
CA ARG A 72 -9.51 -2.66 13.86
C ARG A 72 -8.01 -2.67 14.07
N TRP A 73 -7.45 -3.68 14.73
CA TRP A 73 -6.01 -3.78 14.98
C TRP A 73 -5.22 -3.88 13.66
N ALA A 74 -5.72 -4.66 12.69
CA ALA A 74 -5.06 -4.82 11.39
C ALA A 74 -5.07 -3.51 10.60
N LYS A 75 -6.17 -2.74 10.70
CA LYS A 75 -6.26 -1.39 10.13
C LYS A 75 -5.25 -0.43 10.73
N HIS A 76 -5.05 -0.47 12.05
CA HIS A 76 -4.05 0.35 12.73
C HIS A 76 -2.63 -0.01 12.30
N VAL A 77 -2.31 -1.32 12.26
CA VAL A 77 -0.99 -1.78 11.82
C VAL A 77 -0.71 -1.38 10.37
N LEU A 78 -1.68 -1.57 9.46
CA LEU A 78 -1.54 -1.12 8.07
C LEU A 78 -1.34 0.39 7.99
N PHE A 79 -2.14 1.17 8.71
CA PHE A 79 -1.99 2.62 8.75
C PHE A 79 -0.57 3.03 9.16
N TRP A 80 -0.05 2.48 10.26
CA TRP A 80 1.29 2.83 10.75
C TRP A 80 2.40 2.41 9.78
N ILE A 81 2.31 1.23 9.17
CA ILE A 81 3.29 0.79 8.17
C ILE A 81 3.35 1.79 7.00
N PHE A 82 2.20 2.15 6.42
CA PHE A 82 2.17 3.07 5.28
C PHE A 82 2.46 4.52 5.67
N PHE A 83 2.09 4.95 6.87
CA PHE A 83 2.45 6.26 7.39
C PHE A 83 3.96 6.40 7.57
N ILE A 84 4.60 5.41 8.19
CA ILE A 84 6.07 5.35 8.33
C ILE A 84 6.72 5.32 6.94
N ALA A 85 6.17 4.56 5.99
CA ALA A 85 6.67 4.54 4.61
C ALA A 85 6.57 5.93 3.94
N ALA A 86 5.48 6.67 4.15
CA ALA A 86 5.35 8.04 3.66
C ALA A 86 6.38 8.98 4.31
N CYS A 87 6.56 8.90 5.63
CA CYS A 87 7.61 9.64 6.32
C CYS A 87 9.00 9.29 5.80
N HIS A 88 9.27 8.00 5.55
CA HIS A 88 10.55 7.56 5.02
C HIS A 88 10.79 8.09 3.60
N ALA A 89 9.77 8.07 2.73
CA ALA A 89 9.83 8.66 1.39
C ALA A 89 10.08 10.18 1.46
N PHE A 90 9.43 10.87 2.40
CA PHE A 90 9.67 12.29 2.65
C PHE A 90 11.13 12.54 3.06
N PHE A 91 11.67 11.82 4.04
CA PHE A 91 13.07 11.99 4.43
C PHE A 91 14.04 11.64 3.29
N ALA A 92 13.74 10.60 2.51
CA ALA A 92 14.56 10.22 1.37
C ALA A 92 14.64 11.34 0.33
N LEU A 93 13.58 12.14 0.11
CA LEU A 93 13.62 13.29 -0.82
C LEU A 93 14.74 14.28 -0.49
N PHE A 94 15.08 14.46 0.77
CA PHE A 94 16.10 15.42 1.21
C PHE A 94 17.46 14.78 1.48
N TRP A 95 17.49 13.57 2.05
CA TRP A 95 18.72 12.92 2.55
C TRP A 95 19.07 11.59 1.86
N GLY A 96 18.25 11.10 0.93
CA GLY A 96 18.46 9.81 0.28
C GLY A 96 19.56 9.87 -0.78
N VAL A 97 20.78 9.46 -0.44
CA VAL A 97 21.91 9.36 -1.40
C VAL A 97 21.72 8.18 -2.35
N THR A 98 21.57 6.97 -1.81
CA THR A 98 21.44 5.75 -2.62
C THR A 98 20.24 5.77 -3.58
N PRO A 99 19.03 6.21 -3.18
CA PRO A 99 17.92 6.32 -4.12
C PRO A 99 18.16 7.32 -5.26
N ARG A 100 18.91 8.41 -5.01
CA ARG A 100 19.28 9.39 -6.04
C ARG A 100 20.26 8.79 -7.04
N GLU A 101 21.22 8.00 -6.58
CA GLU A 101 22.18 7.31 -7.45
C GLU A 101 21.50 6.28 -8.35
N ILE A 102 20.52 5.54 -7.83
CA ILE A 102 19.81 4.50 -8.58
C ILE A 102 18.83 5.10 -9.61
N LEU A 103 18.10 6.16 -9.24
CA LEU A 103 17.03 6.72 -10.07
C LEU A 103 17.46 7.92 -10.92
N GLY A 104 18.59 8.55 -10.61
CA GLY A 104 19.08 9.75 -11.29
C GLY A 104 18.02 10.84 -11.37
N ASP A 105 17.78 11.36 -12.57
CA ASP A 105 16.81 12.44 -12.83
C ASP A 105 15.36 12.06 -12.49
N ALA A 106 15.03 10.76 -12.50
CA ALA A 106 13.70 10.29 -12.14
C ALA A 106 13.42 10.33 -10.63
N PHE A 107 14.46 10.52 -9.80
CA PHE A 107 14.37 10.44 -8.35
C PHE A 107 13.26 11.30 -7.77
N LEU A 108 13.23 12.59 -8.12
CA LEU A 108 12.26 13.55 -7.58
C LEU A 108 10.83 13.17 -7.98
N PHE A 109 10.63 12.74 -9.22
CA PHE A 109 9.32 12.33 -9.71
C PHE A 109 8.81 11.07 -9.01
N VAL A 110 9.67 10.05 -8.86
CA VAL A 110 9.31 8.79 -8.24
C VAL A 110 9.05 8.98 -6.74
N TYR A 111 10.02 9.50 -5.98
CA TYR A 111 9.86 9.66 -4.53
C TYR A 111 8.83 10.72 -4.16
N GLY A 112 8.72 11.79 -4.97
CA GLY A 112 7.70 12.81 -4.80
C GLY A 112 6.29 12.24 -5.01
N ALA A 113 6.09 11.47 -6.09
CA ALA A 113 4.82 10.80 -6.33
C ALA A 113 4.49 9.79 -5.24
N VAL A 114 5.46 8.95 -4.81
CA VAL A 114 5.26 7.98 -3.72
C VAL A 114 4.85 8.68 -2.43
N PHE A 115 5.55 9.75 -2.04
CA PHE A 115 5.20 10.51 -0.83
C PHE A 115 3.77 11.06 -0.90
N ILE A 116 3.41 11.73 -2.00
CA ILE A 116 2.08 12.34 -2.17
C ILE A 116 0.99 11.27 -2.17
N ILE A 117 1.16 10.20 -2.96
CA ILE A 117 0.15 9.13 -3.10
C ILE A 117 -0.02 8.39 -1.77
N VAL A 118 1.06 7.90 -1.17
CA VAL A 118 0.98 7.12 0.07
C VAL A 118 0.51 7.99 1.24
N GLY A 119 0.97 9.25 1.31
CA GLY A 119 0.51 10.22 2.31
C GLY A 119 -0.99 10.50 2.18
N PHE A 120 -1.47 10.77 0.97
CA PHE A 120 -2.90 10.99 0.70
C PHE A 120 -3.74 9.75 1.05
N LEU A 121 -3.32 8.57 0.62
CA LEU A 121 -4.03 7.33 0.93
C LEU A 121 -4.07 7.04 2.42
N SER A 122 -2.96 7.28 3.14
CA SER A 122 -2.89 7.10 4.59
C SER A 122 -3.82 8.05 5.33
N TRP A 123 -3.87 9.31 4.93
CA TRP A 123 -4.78 10.30 5.51
C TRP A 123 -6.26 9.95 5.28
N GLN A 124 -6.63 9.61 4.04
CA GLN A 124 -8.00 9.17 3.72
C GLN A 124 -8.37 7.90 4.48
N TYR A 125 -7.45 6.94 4.56
CA TYR A 125 -7.66 5.69 5.26
C TYR A 125 -7.91 5.92 6.75
N ALA A 126 -7.10 6.76 7.41
CA ALA A 126 -7.28 7.13 8.82
C ALA A 126 -8.63 7.79 9.06
N LYS A 127 -9.02 8.74 8.18
CA LYS A 127 -10.30 9.45 8.28
C LYS A 127 -11.51 8.52 8.10
N LYS A 128 -11.45 7.60 7.14
CA LYS A 128 -12.57 6.70 6.79
C LYS A 128 -12.70 5.52 7.75
N ASN A 129 -11.63 5.12 8.42
CA ASN A 129 -11.63 4.04 9.40
C ASN A 129 -11.57 4.52 10.86
N GLU A 130 -11.61 5.83 11.09
CA GLU A 130 -11.62 6.42 12.43
C GLU A 130 -10.44 5.99 13.32
N ILE A 131 -9.26 5.84 12.70
CA ILE A 131 -8.06 5.27 13.35
C ILE A 131 -7.49 6.19 14.44
N LEU A 132 -7.60 7.50 14.26
CA LEU A 132 -7.01 8.52 15.14
C LEU A 132 -8.07 9.24 16.00
N LYS A 133 -9.22 8.61 16.24
CA LYS A 133 -10.29 9.16 17.08
C LYS A 133 -10.18 8.71 18.52
#